data_AF-A0A369VT60-F1
#
_entry.id   AF-A0A369VT60-F1
#
_cell.length_a   1.000
_cell.length_b   1.000
_cell.length_c   1.000
_cell.angle_alpha   90.00
_cell.angle_beta   90.00
_cell.angle_gamma   90.00
#
_symmetry.space_group_name_H-M   'P 1'
#
loop_
_entity.id
_entity.type
_entity.pdbx_description
1 polymer ?
#
loop_
_entity_poly.entity_id
_entity_poly.type
_entity_poly.pdbx_seq_one_letter_code
_entity_poly.pdbx_strand_id
1 'polypeptide(L)' 'MEDGMTREKITDGANERAVDENIAGTAAGIPDDALLPGQDLPEQPSDEEVARTAKKLDAPVPEAEG' A
#
# COMPACT_ATOMS: atom_id res chain seq x y z
N MET A 1 31.56 -32.79 1.73
CA MET A 1 32.20 -31.47 1.89
C MET A 1 31.19 -30.45 1.38
N GLU A 2 30.34 -29.95 2.26
CA GLU A 2 29.53 -28.76 1.97
C GLU A 2 30.20 -27.63 2.73
N ASP A 3 30.89 -26.79 1.98
CA ASP A 3 31.55 -25.59 2.47
C ASP A 3 30.44 -24.58 2.79
N GLY A 4 29.99 -24.60 4.04
CA GLY A 4 29.06 -23.63 4.58
C GLY A 4 29.73 -22.26 4.61
N MET A 5 29.60 -21.51 3.52
CA MET A 5 30.08 -20.14 3.40
C MET A 5 29.28 -19.24 4.36
N THR A 6 29.70 -19.19 5.62
CA THR A 6 29.24 -18.16 6.55
C THR A 6 29.72 -16.82 6.00
N ARG A 7 28.82 -16.10 5.32
CA ARG A 7 29.07 -14.72 4.86
C ARG A 7 29.20 -13.84 6.10
N GLU A 8 30.42 -13.74 6.61
CA GLU A 8 30.77 -12.86 7.71
C GLU A 8 30.44 -11.41 7.34
N LYS A 9 29.67 -10.72 8.19
CA LYS A 9 29.24 -9.34 7.96
C LYS A 9 30.46 -8.42 8.08
N ILE A 10 30.72 -7.62 7.05
CA ILE A 10 31.90 -6.73 6.96
C ILE A 10 31.73 -5.44 7.79
N THR A 11 30.60 -5.23 8.48
CA THR A 11 30.31 -3.94 9.12
C THR A 11 29.70 -4.10 10.51
N ASP A 12 30.29 -3.38 11.48
CA ASP A 12 29.84 -3.09 12.85
C ASP A 12 29.04 -1.76 12.93
N GLY A 13 28.59 -1.25 11.78
CA GLY A 13 27.83 0.00 11.68
C GLY A 13 26.41 -0.13 12.22
N ALA A 14 25.83 0.97 12.71
CA ALA A 14 24.52 1.09 13.37
C ALA A 14 23.28 0.49 12.65
N ASN A 15 23.46 -0.08 11.46
CA ASN A 15 22.50 -0.90 10.73
C ASN A 15 22.67 -2.41 10.97
N GLU A 16 23.41 -2.83 12.00
CA GLU A 16 23.61 -4.23 12.43
C GLU A 16 22.32 -4.94 12.89
N ARG A 17 21.15 -4.30 12.82
CA ARG A 17 19.89 -5.01 13.06
C ARG A 17 19.76 -6.14 12.06
N ALA A 18 19.34 -7.31 12.55
CA ALA A 18 19.17 -8.47 11.68
C ALA A 18 18.24 -8.08 10.53
N VAL A 19 18.57 -8.50 9.31
CA VAL A 19 17.75 -8.20 8.11
C VAL A 19 16.30 -8.71 8.30
N ASP A 20 16.13 -9.69 9.20
CA ASP A 20 14.86 -10.34 9.52
C ASP A 20 14.30 -9.95 10.91
N GLU A 21 14.89 -8.97 11.61
CA GLU A 21 14.29 -8.42 12.82
C GLU A 21 13.13 -7.49 12.46
N ASN A 22 11.94 -7.78 12.98
CA ASN A 22 10.81 -6.86 12.92
C ASN A 22 11.20 -5.54 13.59
N ILE A 23 11.53 -4.52 12.78
CA ILE A 23 11.83 -3.17 13.24
C ILE A 23 10.53 -2.52 13.69
N ALA A 24 10.16 -2.83 14.94
CA ALA A 24 8.98 -2.36 15.65
C ALA A 24 7.64 -2.69 14.96
N GLY A 25 6.72 -3.31 15.70
CA GLY A 25 5.37 -3.66 15.26
C GLY A 25 4.47 -2.44 15.04
N THR A 26 4.81 -1.59 14.07
CA THR A 26 4.06 -0.40 13.67
C THR A 26 3.85 -0.31 12.17
N ALA A 27 4.18 -1.36 11.40
CA ALA A 27 3.66 -1.43 10.04
C ALA A 27 2.15 -1.67 10.19
N ALA A 28 1.34 -0.64 9.96
CA ALA A 28 -0.09 -0.83 9.75
C ALA A 28 -0.20 -1.83 8.60
N GLY A 29 -0.68 -3.04 8.90
CA GLY A 29 -1.02 -4.00 7.85
C GLY A 29 -1.99 -3.36 6.87
N ILE A 30 -2.11 -3.92 5.67
CA ILE A 30 -3.20 -3.54 4.79
C ILE A 30 -4.50 -3.82 5.56
N PRO A 31 -5.41 -2.84 5.73
CA PRO A 31 -6.68 -3.08 6.40
C PRO A 31 -7.40 -4.29 5.79
N ASP A 32 -8.13 -5.07 6.58
CA ASP A 32 -8.81 -6.28 6.08
C ASP A 32 -9.78 -5.98 4.91
N ASP A 33 -10.31 -4.76 4.87
CA ASP A 33 -11.23 -4.27 3.83
C ASP A 33 -10.52 -3.56 2.66
N ALA A 34 -9.19 -3.46 2.67
CA ALA A 34 -8.43 -2.80 1.61
C ALA A 34 -8.08 -3.78 0.49
N LEU A 35 -8.17 -3.29 -0.75
CA LEU A 35 -7.85 -4.09 -1.94
C LEU A 35 -6.34 -4.33 -2.03
N LEU A 36 -5.98 -5.61 -2.11
CA LEU A 36 -4.64 -6.08 -2.43
C LEU A 36 -4.35 -5.89 -3.93
N PRO A 37 -3.07 -5.80 -4.33
CA PRO A 37 -2.69 -5.77 -5.73
C PRO A 37 -3.25 -6.98 -6.50
N GLY A 38 -3.88 -6.72 -7.64
CA GLY A 38 -4.46 -7.75 -8.51
C GLY A 38 -5.89 -8.16 -8.15
N GLN A 39 -6.51 -7.55 -7.14
CA GLN A 39 -7.94 -7.68 -6.89
C GLN A 39 -8.74 -6.72 -7.79
N ASP A 40 -9.97 -7.10 -8.11
CA ASP A 40 -10.88 -6.27 -8.89
C ASP A 40 -11.22 -4.99 -8.13
N LEU A 41 -11.11 -3.86 -8.84
CA LEU A 41 -11.56 -2.57 -8.33
C LEU A 41 -13.09 -2.51 -8.32
N PRO A 42 -13.69 -1.75 -7.39
CA PRO A 42 -15.13 -1.49 -7.44
C PRO A 42 -15.49 -0.79 -8.75
N GLU A 43 -16.73 -0.98 -9.16
CA GLU A 43 -17.29 -0.25 -10.29
C GLU A 43 -17.25 1.26 -10.02
N GLN A 44 -16.84 2.03 -11.02
CA GLN A 44 -16.87 3.48 -10.93
C GLN A 44 -18.32 3.98 -10.87
N PRO A 45 -18.60 5.04 -10.10
CA PRO A 45 -19.92 5.65 -10.10
C PRO A 45 -20.24 6.20 -11.50
N SER A 46 -21.52 6.14 -11.88
CA SER A 46 -22.00 6.77 -13.10
C SER A 46 -21.98 8.30 -13.00
N ASP A 47 -22.00 8.98 -14.15
CA ASP A 47 -22.03 10.45 -14.21
C ASP A 47 -23.22 11.04 -13.45
N GLU A 48 -24.38 10.38 -13.49
CA GLU A 48 -25.57 10.80 -12.75
C GLU A 48 -25.33 10.74 -11.22
N GLU A 49 -24.69 9.68 -10.74
CA GLU A 49 -24.36 9.50 -9.33
C GLU A 49 -23.33 10.51 -8.85
N VAL A 50 -22.33 10.80 -9.68
CA VAL A 50 -21.33 11.84 -9.45
C VAL A 50 -22.02 13.20 -9.33
N ALA A 51 -22.87 13.57 -10.29
CA ALA A 51 -23.59 14.83 -10.29
C ALA A 51 -24.53 14.98 -9.08
N ARG A 52 -25.25 13.91 -8.72
CA ARG A 52 -26.13 13.89 -7.54
C ARG A 52 -25.33 14.13 -6.25
N THR A 53 -24.16 13.53 -6.14
CA THR A 53 -23.31 13.62 -4.95
C THR A 53 -22.63 14.98 -4.86
N ALA A 54 -22.11 15.50 -5.97
CA ALA A 54 -21.54 16.84 -6.06
C ALA A 54 -22.55 17.91 -5.59
N LYS A 55 -23.80 17.84 -6.06
CA LYS A 55 -24.88 18.73 -5.60
C LYS A 55 -25.14 18.67 -4.10
N LYS A 56 -25.06 17.47 -3.49
CA LYS A 56 -25.24 17.31 -2.03
C LYS A 56 -24.10 17.92 -1.23
N LEU A 57 -22.89 17.89 -1.79
CA LEU A 57 -21.67 18.38 -1.15
C LEU A 57 -21.38 19.85 -1.49
N ASP A 58 -22.21 20.50 -2.30
CA ASP A 58 -21.96 21.82 -2.89
C ASP A 58 -20.57 21.90 -3.57
N ALA A 59 -20.19 20.79 -4.21
CA ALA A 59 -18.91 20.63 -4.89
C ALA A 59 -19.06 20.84 -6.41
N PRO A 60 -18.01 21.30 -7.10
CA PRO A 60 -18.02 21.37 -8.56
C PRO A 60 -18.13 19.96 -9.16
N VAL A 61 -18.90 19.84 -10.25
CA VAL A 61 -18.97 18.59 -11.04
C VAL A 61 -17.72 18.55 -11.94
N PRO A 62 -16.90 17.50 -11.87
CA PRO A 62 -15.76 17.35 -12.77
C PRO A 62 -16.24 17.17 -14.22
N GLU A 63 -15.50 17.72 -15.17
CA GLU A 63 -15.75 17.45 -16.60
C GLU A 63 -15.41 15.99 -16.90
N ALA A 64 -16.29 15.30 -17.63
CA ALA A 64 -16.03 13.92 -18.01
C ALA A 64 -14.77 13.87 -18.89
N GLU A 65 -13.74 13.13 -18.46
CA GLU A 65 -12.61 12.82 -19.32
C GLU A 65 -13.08 11.81 -20.37
N GLY A 66 -13.12 12.25 -21.63
CA GLY A 66 -13.55 11.46 -22.78
C GLY A 66 -12.48 10.52 -23.32
#